data_AF-A0A818X3B4-F1
#
_entry.id   AF-A0A818X3B4-F1
#
_cell.length_a   1.000
_cell.length_b   1.000
_cell.length_c   1.000
_cell.angle_alpha   90.00
_cell.angle_beta   90.00
_cell.angle_gamma   90.00
#
_symmetry.space_group_name_H-M   'P 1'
#
loop_
_entity.id
_entity.type
_entity.pdbx_description
1 polymer ?
#
loop_
_entity_poly.entity_id
_entity_poly.type
_entity_poly.pdbx_seq_one_letter_code
_entity_poly.pdbx_strand_id
1 'polypeptide(L)'
;MPIGQPFELPCGLKLSNRIVKAAMEESLGTVDNQPNEYIYRLYERWAKGSFGLLLTGNVQVDERYPGLMTDLMVPSKEKIDIEKWKRYANVCQSYGTPTIVQINHAGRQSPMGKRPFRQPAIAPSPIPMTIGDNILAKMLQSLIIGTPEEMTQSQIDEAVQKFVNAAEIMFQAGFAGVEIHASHGYLISSFLSPKTNKRRDEYGATPKDRMRFLFQIIDGIRAVVPQSFAVGVKLNSADFSTGGLTEDEAQDQIRWIDEHGSIDFIEISGGTYEAPVMMGTEDQSRSERTRKREAYFIEFAAKVRRTTSVPLLVTGGFRTRQAMNDAILSNACDLVGIGRPTCLQFNLPELLLDRNITDEDARAIRYDIRGTKIFNLLPITGVGSGIGTLWHNWQMHRVAIENREPDPTLTNGSLYVVDNEKHEVRRYRIGDTKGTVVAGGNGQGNRLNQLSQPHYVFVDRDHSVYVSDWENHRVMKWEEGAKQGIVVAGGQGHGNSLTQLNEPEGVVVDQLGTVYVADSGNHRIMRWPKEATQGSVIVGGNGKGAQSNQLYEPVGLSFDRYANLYVVDINNNRVQKLILNKLNAVINFIFLFSFSYK
;
A
#
# COMPACT_ATOMS: atom_id res chain seq x y z
N MET A 1 16.34 -0.87 -31.13
CA MET A 1 15.74 -0.94 -29.79
C MET A 1 14.26 -0.55 -29.86
N PRO A 2 13.35 -1.50 -30.15
CA PRO A 2 11.90 -1.30 -30.27
C PRO A 2 11.26 -0.56 -29.10
N ILE A 3 11.58 -0.91 -27.85
CA ILE A 3 10.96 -0.29 -26.66
C ILE A 3 11.23 1.22 -26.55
N GLY A 4 12.32 1.70 -27.16
CA GLY A 4 12.71 3.12 -27.16
C GLY A 4 12.14 3.95 -28.30
N GLN A 5 11.34 3.34 -29.18
CA GLN A 5 10.67 4.08 -30.25
C GLN A 5 9.41 4.77 -29.71
N PRO A 6 9.09 5.98 -30.17
CA PRO A 6 7.84 6.64 -29.81
C PRO A 6 6.63 5.85 -30.32
N PHE A 7 5.48 6.07 -29.70
CA PHE A 7 4.20 5.46 -30.07
C PHE A 7 3.09 6.50 -29.99
N GLU A 8 2.09 6.42 -30.86
CA GLU A 8 0.94 7.32 -30.86
C GLU A 8 -0.33 6.49 -30.68
N LEU A 9 -1.14 6.83 -29.66
CA LEU A 9 -2.44 6.21 -29.44
C LEU A 9 -3.46 6.71 -30.48
N PRO A 10 -4.58 6.00 -30.72
CA PRO A 10 -5.60 6.39 -31.69
C PRO A 10 -6.20 7.79 -31.45
N CYS A 11 -6.27 8.23 -30.19
CA CYS A 11 -6.66 9.60 -29.81
C CYS A 11 -5.63 10.69 -30.18
N GLY A 12 -4.47 10.33 -30.72
CA GLY A 12 -3.37 11.26 -31.05
C GLY A 12 -2.40 11.53 -29.89
N LEU A 13 -2.57 10.88 -28.73
CA LEU A 13 -1.66 11.01 -27.60
C LEU A 13 -0.30 10.38 -27.93
N LYS A 14 0.76 11.19 -27.89
CA LYS A 14 2.13 10.77 -28.21
C LYS A 14 2.88 10.33 -26.96
N LEU A 15 3.50 9.15 -27.05
CA LEU A 15 4.35 8.55 -26.03
C LEU A 15 5.80 8.60 -26.52
N SER A 16 6.72 9.02 -25.65
CA SER A 16 8.15 9.17 -25.99
C SER A 16 8.85 7.83 -26.23
N ASN A 17 8.34 6.76 -25.61
CA ASN A 17 8.78 5.39 -25.75
C ASN A 17 7.63 4.43 -25.39
N ARG A 18 7.86 3.12 -25.47
CA ARG A 18 6.83 2.08 -25.26
C ARG A 18 6.84 1.48 -23.84
N ILE A 19 7.54 2.11 -22.90
CA ILE A 19 7.67 1.65 -21.51
C ILE A 19 6.65 2.37 -20.64
N VAL A 20 5.72 1.63 -20.05
CA VAL A 20 4.62 2.16 -19.24
C VAL A 20 4.84 1.81 -17.77
N LYS A 21 4.75 2.81 -16.87
CA LYS A 21 4.59 2.52 -15.44
C LYS A 21 3.17 2.02 -15.25
N ALA A 22 3.02 0.73 -14.95
CA ALA A 22 1.71 0.12 -14.79
C ALA A 22 1.04 0.57 -13.48
N ALA A 23 -0.29 0.47 -13.43
CA ALA A 23 -1.07 0.79 -12.25
C ALA A 23 -0.65 -0.06 -11.05
N MET A 24 -0.47 0.57 -9.89
CA MET A 24 -0.11 -0.07 -8.62
C MET A 24 -0.80 0.67 -7.49
N GLU A 25 -1.41 -0.07 -6.57
CA GLU A 25 -2.06 0.47 -5.38
C GLU A 25 -1.04 1.09 -4.41
N GLU A 26 -1.13 2.41 -4.22
CA GLU A 26 -0.19 3.18 -3.39
C GLU A 26 -0.68 3.34 -1.96
N SER A 27 -1.98 3.27 -1.69
CA SER A 27 -2.54 3.41 -0.33
C SER A 27 -2.11 4.70 0.39
N LEU A 28 -2.06 5.83 -0.33
CA LEU A 28 -1.58 7.14 0.17
C LEU A 28 -2.69 8.19 0.35
N GLY A 29 -3.95 7.80 0.18
CA GLY A 29 -5.11 8.65 0.47
C GLY A 29 -5.18 9.05 1.94
N THR A 30 -5.55 10.32 2.18
CA THR A 30 -5.79 10.90 3.50
C THR A 30 -7.27 10.85 3.86
N VAL A 31 -7.67 11.47 4.98
CA VAL A 31 -9.06 11.47 5.50
C VAL A 31 -10.11 11.91 4.46
N ASP A 32 -9.74 12.88 3.62
CA ASP A 32 -10.58 13.40 2.53
C ASP A 32 -10.53 12.55 1.26
N ASN A 33 -9.63 11.57 1.19
CA ASN A 33 -9.36 10.70 0.04
C ASN A 33 -9.07 11.44 -1.27
N GLN A 34 -8.66 12.71 -1.20
CA GLN A 34 -8.26 13.50 -2.35
C GLN A 34 -6.72 13.56 -2.47
N PRO A 35 -6.18 13.98 -3.63
CA PRO A 35 -4.74 14.08 -3.81
C PRO A 35 -4.07 14.96 -2.76
N ASN A 36 -2.88 14.55 -2.30
CA ASN A 36 -2.15 15.19 -1.21
C ASN A 36 -0.63 15.18 -1.49
N GLU A 37 0.15 15.80 -0.62
CA GLU A 37 1.61 15.94 -0.78
C GLU A 37 2.35 14.60 -0.95
N TYR A 38 1.87 13.51 -0.34
CA TYR A 38 2.51 12.20 -0.48
C TYR A 38 2.36 11.66 -1.89
N ILE A 39 1.15 11.75 -2.46
CA ILE A 39 0.90 11.35 -3.85
C ILE A 39 1.66 12.25 -4.83
N TYR A 40 1.70 13.57 -4.60
CA TYR A 40 2.47 14.48 -5.45
C TYR A 40 3.95 14.07 -5.47
N ARG A 41 4.55 13.86 -4.31
CA ARG A 41 5.96 13.47 -4.20
C ARG A 41 6.24 12.14 -4.89
N LEU A 42 5.39 11.14 -4.68
CA LEU A 42 5.56 9.83 -5.30
C LEU A 42 5.51 9.90 -6.83
N TYR A 43 4.52 10.62 -7.37
CA TYR A 43 4.34 10.70 -8.82
C TYR A 43 5.33 11.63 -9.50
N GLU A 44 5.83 12.67 -8.82
CA GLU A 44 6.93 13.48 -9.35
C GLU A 44 8.17 12.61 -9.60
N ARG A 45 8.43 11.61 -8.75
CA ARG A 45 9.55 10.68 -8.91
C ARG A 45 9.40 9.81 -10.15
N TRP A 46 8.21 9.30 -10.44
CA TRP A 46 7.97 8.56 -11.69
C TRP A 46 7.94 9.46 -12.92
N ALA A 47 7.46 10.70 -12.80
CA ALA A 47 7.46 11.68 -13.89
C ALA A 47 8.88 11.95 -14.39
N LYS A 48 9.85 12.07 -13.48
CA LYS A 48 11.29 12.21 -13.79
C LYS A 48 11.89 10.98 -14.48
N GLY A 49 11.24 9.82 -14.38
CA GLY A 49 11.79 8.52 -14.75
C GLY A 49 11.87 8.21 -16.24
N SER A 50 11.48 9.14 -17.12
CA SER A 50 11.49 8.96 -18.58
C SER A 50 10.61 7.81 -19.09
N PHE A 51 9.50 7.51 -18.41
CA PHE A 51 8.49 6.58 -18.92
C PHE A 51 7.81 7.17 -20.16
N GLY A 52 7.30 6.31 -21.04
CA GLY A 52 6.46 6.73 -22.16
C GLY A 52 5.04 7.13 -21.74
N LEU A 53 4.54 6.48 -20.67
CA LEU A 53 3.22 6.68 -20.09
C LEU A 53 3.23 6.30 -18.61
N LEU A 54 2.54 7.08 -17.77
CA LEU A 54 2.25 6.72 -16.38
C LEU A 54 0.79 6.33 -16.22
N LEU A 55 0.53 5.17 -15.61
CA LEU A 55 -0.79 4.80 -15.10
C LEU A 55 -0.83 5.00 -13.58
N THR A 56 -1.87 5.66 -13.08
CA THR A 56 -2.03 5.81 -11.64
C THR A 56 -2.41 4.48 -10.96
N GLY A 57 -2.33 4.39 -9.64
CA GLY A 57 -3.10 3.39 -8.91
C GLY A 57 -4.59 3.67 -8.94
N ASN A 58 -5.36 2.83 -8.24
CA ASN A 58 -6.81 2.88 -8.21
C ASN A 58 -7.33 4.23 -7.69
N VAL A 59 -8.16 4.89 -8.50
CA VAL A 59 -9.00 6.01 -8.08
C VAL A 59 -10.45 5.54 -8.06
N GLN A 60 -11.04 5.46 -6.86
CA GLN A 60 -12.41 4.98 -6.69
C GLN A 60 -13.41 6.06 -7.14
N VAL A 61 -14.36 5.69 -7.99
CA VAL A 61 -15.38 6.62 -8.50
C VAL A 61 -16.52 6.87 -7.52
N ASP A 62 -16.60 6.08 -6.45
CA ASP A 62 -17.64 6.15 -5.43
C ASP A 62 -17.07 6.00 -4.01
N GLU A 63 -17.21 7.06 -3.20
CA GLU A 63 -16.74 7.11 -1.81
C GLU A 63 -17.39 6.05 -0.90
N ARG A 64 -18.54 5.50 -1.30
CA ARG A 64 -19.26 4.45 -0.56
C ARG A 64 -18.61 3.08 -0.72
N TYR A 65 -17.96 2.82 -1.85
CA TYR A 65 -17.46 1.49 -2.20
C TYR A 65 -15.95 1.48 -2.44
N PRO A 66 -15.13 1.88 -1.44
CA PRO A 66 -13.68 1.89 -1.60
C PRO A 66 -13.10 0.47 -1.67
N GLY A 67 -11.93 0.31 -2.30
CA GLY A 67 -11.15 -0.94 -2.20
C GLY A 67 -10.37 -0.98 -0.90
N LEU A 68 -9.61 0.09 -0.64
CA LEU A 68 -9.01 0.42 0.64
C LEU A 68 -9.46 1.79 1.11
N MET A 69 -9.48 1.99 2.43
CA MET A 69 -9.81 3.30 3.03
C MET A 69 -8.80 4.40 2.67
N THR A 70 -7.62 4.01 2.20
CA THR A 70 -6.53 4.89 1.76
C THR A 70 -6.43 4.99 0.24
N ASP A 71 -7.44 4.52 -0.50
CA ASP A 71 -7.53 4.81 -1.94
C ASP A 71 -7.81 6.30 -2.15
N LEU A 72 -7.34 6.84 -3.27
CA LEU A 72 -7.87 8.11 -3.76
C LEU A 72 -9.30 7.88 -4.27
N MET A 73 -10.17 8.85 -4.05
CA MET A 73 -11.58 8.77 -4.39
C MET A 73 -12.00 10.07 -5.04
N VAL A 74 -12.82 9.98 -6.08
CA VAL A 74 -13.46 11.16 -6.66
C VAL A 74 -14.71 11.46 -5.82
N PRO A 75 -14.73 12.57 -5.05
CA PRO A 75 -15.90 12.92 -4.27
C PRO A 75 -17.00 13.49 -5.17
N SER A 76 -18.16 13.80 -4.61
CA SER A 76 -19.23 14.47 -5.37
C SER A 76 -18.75 15.84 -5.91
N LYS A 77 -19.38 16.34 -6.98
CA LYS A 77 -19.01 17.61 -7.64
C LYS A 77 -19.01 18.79 -6.66
N GLU A 78 -19.79 18.74 -5.58
CA GLU A 78 -19.87 19.78 -4.55
C GLU A 78 -18.73 19.72 -3.52
N LYS A 79 -18.09 18.56 -3.35
CA LYS A 79 -17.05 18.33 -2.35
C LYS A 79 -15.64 18.29 -2.93
N ILE A 80 -15.52 18.23 -4.26
CA ILE A 80 -14.23 18.09 -4.91
C ILE A 80 -13.42 19.38 -4.83
N ASP A 81 -12.16 19.25 -4.44
CA ASP A 81 -11.16 20.29 -4.56
C ASP A 81 -10.40 20.07 -5.87
N ILE A 82 -10.92 20.64 -6.95
CA ILE A 82 -10.35 20.47 -8.30
C ILE A 82 -8.90 20.95 -8.40
N GLU A 83 -8.47 21.90 -7.56
CA GLU A 83 -7.10 22.41 -7.59
C GLU A 83 -6.10 21.36 -7.10
N LYS A 84 -6.47 20.50 -6.15
CA LYS A 84 -5.66 19.32 -5.78
C LYS A 84 -5.47 18.37 -6.96
N TRP A 85 -6.53 18.11 -7.73
CA TRP A 85 -6.47 17.24 -8.90
C TRP A 85 -5.68 17.86 -10.05
N LYS A 86 -5.83 19.17 -10.30
CA LYS A 86 -4.99 19.89 -11.27
C LYS A 86 -3.52 19.85 -10.88
N ARG A 87 -3.21 20.07 -9.60
CA ARG A 87 -1.84 19.93 -9.11
C ARG A 87 -1.32 18.52 -9.30
N TYR A 88 -2.15 17.50 -9.04
CA TYR A 88 -1.78 16.11 -9.27
C TYR A 88 -1.41 15.88 -10.73
N ALA A 89 -2.29 16.24 -11.67
CA ALA A 89 -2.06 16.11 -13.11
C ALA A 89 -0.78 16.84 -13.56
N ASN A 90 -0.59 18.08 -13.10
CA ASN A 90 0.59 18.87 -13.41
C ASN A 90 1.88 18.21 -12.90
N VAL A 91 1.89 17.71 -11.67
CA VAL A 91 3.08 17.06 -11.09
C VAL A 91 3.45 15.80 -11.88
N CYS A 92 2.48 14.94 -12.18
CA CYS A 92 2.73 13.69 -12.93
C CYS A 92 3.27 13.95 -14.35
N GLN A 93 2.89 15.08 -14.95
CA GLN A 93 3.19 15.40 -16.35
C GLN A 93 4.27 16.49 -16.50
N SER A 94 4.87 16.94 -15.39
CA SER A 94 5.82 18.06 -15.35
C SER A 94 7.11 17.84 -16.16
N TYR A 95 7.44 16.59 -16.47
CA TYR A 95 8.60 16.19 -17.28
C TYR A 95 8.21 15.67 -18.68
N GLY A 96 6.98 15.96 -19.13
CA GLY A 96 6.50 15.63 -20.47
C GLY A 96 5.98 14.19 -20.64
N THR A 97 5.93 13.40 -19.56
CA THR A 97 5.32 12.06 -19.60
C THR A 97 3.80 12.18 -19.40
N PRO A 98 2.95 11.78 -20.37
CA PRO A 98 1.52 11.80 -20.17
C PRO A 98 1.10 10.84 -19.05
N THR A 99 0.05 11.21 -18.32
CA THR A 99 -0.47 10.40 -17.21
C THR A 99 -1.94 10.12 -17.40
N ILE A 100 -2.30 8.84 -17.28
CA ILE A 100 -3.67 8.32 -17.37
C ILE A 100 -4.09 7.80 -16.00
N VAL A 101 -5.30 8.16 -15.58
CA VAL A 101 -5.82 7.79 -14.25
C VAL A 101 -6.61 6.49 -14.35
N GLN A 102 -6.24 5.49 -13.55
CA GLN A 102 -7.01 4.25 -13.46
C GLN A 102 -8.23 4.44 -12.55
N ILE A 103 -9.42 4.53 -13.14
CA ILE A 103 -10.69 4.68 -12.43
C ILE A 103 -11.31 3.32 -12.12
N ASN A 104 -11.78 3.15 -10.89
CA ASN A 104 -12.22 1.85 -10.37
C ASN A 104 -13.45 1.97 -9.46
N HIS A 105 -14.12 0.84 -9.25
CA HIS A 105 -15.16 0.66 -8.24
C HIS A 105 -15.02 -0.73 -7.61
N ALA A 106 -14.80 -0.81 -6.30
CA ALA A 106 -14.44 -2.08 -5.66
C ALA A 106 -15.55 -3.15 -5.67
N GLY A 107 -16.82 -2.73 -5.78
CA GLY A 107 -17.96 -3.63 -5.90
C GLY A 107 -18.03 -4.60 -4.72
N ARG A 108 -18.18 -5.90 -5.01
CA ARG A 108 -18.23 -6.97 -3.99
C ARG A 108 -16.99 -7.09 -3.08
N GLN A 109 -15.88 -6.46 -3.46
CA GLN A 109 -14.65 -6.48 -2.66
C GLN A 109 -14.58 -5.33 -1.64
N SER A 110 -15.52 -4.39 -1.71
CA SER A 110 -15.50 -3.23 -0.83
C SER A 110 -15.80 -3.62 0.62
N PRO A 111 -14.88 -3.35 1.58
CA PRO A 111 -15.15 -3.57 3.00
C PRO A 111 -16.31 -2.70 3.48
N MET A 112 -16.81 -2.95 4.70
CA MET A 112 -17.97 -2.22 5.26
C MET A 112 -17.84 -0.68 5.27
N GLY A 113 -16.63 -0.15 5.13
CA GLY A 113 -16.45 1.10 4.39
C GLY A 113 -16.98 2.36 5.08
N LYS A 114 -17.19 3.39 4.25
CA LYS A 114 -17.93 4.62 4.57
C LYS A 114 -19.44 4.47 4.30
N ARG A 115 -19.94 3.24 4.12
CA ARG A 115 -21.35 2.97 3.84
C ARG A 115 -22.22 3.32 5.06
N PRO A 116 -23.45 3.81 4.87
CA PRO A 116 -24.43 3.88 5.94
C PRO A 116 -24.54 2.55 6.70
N PHE A 117 -24.80 2.61 8.01
CA PHE A 117 -24.85 1.43 8.87
C PHE A 117 -25.74 0.34 8.27
N ARG A 118 -25.18 -0.87 8.09
CA ARG A 118 -25.81 -2.06 7.49
C ARG A 118 -26.06 -2.06 5.98
N GLN A 119 -25.56 -1.09 5.20
CA GLN A 119 -25.59 -1.22 3.73
C GLN A 119 -24.53 -2.23 3.24
N PRO A 120 -24.94 -3.27 2.48
CA PRO A 120 -24.01 -4.23 1.88
C PRO A 120 -23.21 -3.60 0.73
N ALA A 121 -22.15 -4.29 0.32
CA ALA A 121 -21.50 -4.00 -0.96
C ALA A 121 -22.48 -4.27 -2.12
N ILE A 122 -22.19 -3.75 -3.31
CA ILE A 122 -23.02 -3.99 -4.51
C ILE A 122 -22.27 -4.79 -5.56
N ALA A 123 -23.00 -5.62 -6.32
CA ALA A 123 -22.47 -6.53 -7.33
C ALA A 123 -23.55 -6.88 -8.37
N PRO A 124 -23.19 -7.48 -9.52
CA PRO A 124 -24.19 -7.97 -10.48
C PRO A 124 -25.08 -9.07 -9.91
N SER A 125 -24.60 -9.87 -8.95
CA SER A 125 -25.35 -10.93 -8.27
C SER A 125 -24.87 -11.09 -6.83
N PRO A 126 -25.67 -11.67 -5.92
CA PRO A 126 -25.37 -11.73 -4.48
C PRO A 126 -24.39 -12.87 -4.15
N ILE A 127 -23.21 -12.85 -4.78
CA ILE A 127 -22.18 -13.88 -4.67
C ILE A 127 -21.00 -13.32 -3.88
N PRO A 128 -20.77 -13.77 -2.63
CA PRO A 128 -19.66 -13.28 -1.82
C PRO A 128 -18.32 -13.67 -2.45
N MET A 129 -17.29 -12.88 -2.16
CA MET A 129 -15.92 -13.31 -2.45
C MET A 129 -15.59 -14.56 -1.63
N THR A 130 -14.66 -15.41 -2.07
CA THR A 130 -14.14 -16.55 -1.28
C THR A 130 -12.63 -16.37 -1.10
N ILE A 131 -12.19 -16.06 0.13
CA ILE A 131 -10.76 -15.86 0.45
C ILE A 131 -10.11 -17.16 0.96
N GLY A 132 -10.89 -18.18 1.30
CA GLY A 132 -10.40 -19.51 1.67
C GLY A 132 -11.53 -20.48 2.02
N ASP A 133 -11.21 -21.76 2.06
CA ASP A 133 -12.23 -22.81 2.20
C ASP A 133 -12.59 -23.18 3.64
N ASN A 134 -11.76 -22.80 4.62
CA ASN A 134 -11.96 -23.15 6.01
C ASN A 134 -13.07 -22.30 6.68
N ILE A 135 -13.75 -22.90 7.66
CA ILE A 135 -14.95 -22.35 8.31
C ILE A 135 -14.66 -21.01 9.00
N LEU A 136 -13.48 -20.88 9.62
CA LEU A 136 -13.07 -19.65 10.32
C LEU A 136 -12.83 -18.49 9.35
N ALA A 137 -12.22 -18.72 8.19
CA ALA A 137 -12.02 -17.72 7.14
C ALA A 137 -13.36 -17.28 6.53
N LYS A 138 -14.28 -18.22 6.29
CA LYS A 138 -15.64 -17.91 5.82
C LYS A 138 -16.42 -17.08 6.84
N MET A 139 -16.30 -17.37 8.14
CA MET A 139 -16.90 -16.56 9.21
C MET A 139 -16.29 -15.15 9.30
N LEU A 140 -14.96 -15.03 9.34
CA LEU A 140 -14.27 -13.73 9.41
C LEU A 140 -14.59 -12.87 8.18
N GLN A 141 -14.67 -13.48 7.00
CA GLN A 141 -15.04 -12.81 5.77
C GLN A 141 -16.49 -12.29 5.78
N SER A 142 -17.43 -13.12 6.23
CA SER A 142 -18.83 -12.71 6.37
C SER A 142 -18.99 -11.52 7.31
N LEU A 143 -18.08 -11.35 8.28
CA LEU A 143 -18.08 -10.22 9.23
C LEU A 143 -17.44 -8.94 8.65
N ILE A 144 -16.52 -9.05 7.69
CA ILE A 144 -15.72 -7.91 7.18
C ILE A 144 -16.28 -7.35 5.86
N ILE A 145 -16.64 -8.23 4.91
CA ILE A 145 -17.09 -7.84 3.56
C ILE A 145 -18.60 -8.10 3.40
N GLY A 146 -19.09 -9.20 3.98
CA GLY A 146 -20.48 -9.63 3.87
C GLY A 146 -20.83 -10.16 2.47
N THR A 147 -22.11 -10.50 2.27
CA THR A 147 -22.66 -10.84 0.96
C THR A 147 -23.09 -9.55 0.25
N PRO A 148 -22.66 -9.31 -1.01
CA PRO A 148 -23.11 -8.14 -1.74
C PRO A 148 -24.59 -8.24 -2.11
N GLU A 149 -25.23 -7.10 -2.30
CA GLU A 149 -26.56 -6.98 -2.87
C GLU A 149 -26.48 -6.99 -4.40
N GLU A 150 -27.48 -7.62 -5.03
CA GLU A 150 -27.65 -7.56 -6.48
C GLU A 150 -28.10 -6.16 -6.90
N MET A 151 -27.33 -5.52 -7.79
CA MET A 151 -27.63 -4.16 -8.24
C MET A 151 -28.97 -4.07 -8.97
N THR A 152 -29.76 -3.07 -8.58
CA THR A 152 -30.94 -2.61 -9.31
C THR A 152 -30.54 -1.78 -10.54
N GLN A 153 -31.45 -1.60 -11.50
CA GLN A 153 -31.21 -0.73 -12.66
C GLN A 153 -30.74 0.67 -12.24
N SER A 154 -31.40 1.27 -11.24
CA SER A 154 -31.02 2.62 -10.75
C SER A 154 -29.61 2.66 -10.17
N GLN A 155 -29.14 1.60 -9.52
CA GLN A 155 -27.77 1.52 -9.01
C GLN A 155 -26.75 1.29 -10.14
N ILE A 156 -27.13 0.57 -11.19
CA ILE A 156 -26.33 0.42 -12.40
C ILE A 156 -26.17 1.79 -13.07
N ASP A 157 -27.27 2.50 -13.30
CA ASP A 157 -27.26 3.84 -13.90
C ASP A 157 -26.45 4.84 -13.07
N GLU A 158 -26.59 4.80 -11.75
CA GLU A 158 -25.79 5.63 -10.84
C GLU A 158 -24.30 5.30 -10.95
N ALA A 159 -23.93 4.01 -10.94
CA ALA A 159 -22.54 3.59 -11.06
C ALA A 159 -21.94 4.02 -12.41
N VAL A 160 -22.67 3.87 -13.53
CA VAL A 160 -22.26 4.39 -14.84
C VAL A 160 -21.98 5.88 -14.72
N GLN A 161 -22.90 6.67 -14.18
CA GLN A 161 -22.74 8.12 -14.04
C GLN A 161 -21.54 8.50 -13.15
N LYS A 162 -21.22 7.70 -12.13
CA LYS A 162 -20.01 7.91 -11.30
C LYS A 162 -18.72 7.75 -12.11
N PHE A 163 -18.62 6.74 -12.97
CA PHE A 163 -17.48 6.60 -13.89
C PHE A 163 -17.39 7.76 -14.88
N VAL A 164 -18.51 8.16 -15.47
CA VAL A 164 -18.58 9.30 -16.40
C VAL A 164 -18.12 10.60 -15.74
N ASN A 165 -18.66 10.90 -14.55
CA ASN A 165 -18.27 12.09 -13.78
C ASN A 165 -16.79 12.06 -13.40
N ALA A 166 -16.25 10.90 -13.00
CA ALA A 166 -14.83 10.76 -12.68
C ALA A 166 -13.96 11.09 -13.90
N ALA A 167 -14.28 10.56 -15.09
CA ALA A 167 -13.54 10.86 -16.31
C ALA A 167 -13.62 12.34 -16.72
N GLU A 168 -14.80 12.96 -16.61
CA GLU A 168 -14.98 14.40 -16.85
C GLU A 168 -14.08 15.23 -15.92
N ILE A 169 -14.02 14.86 -14.63
CA ILE A 169 -13.15 15.53 -13.65
C ILE A 169 -11.67 15.31 -13.98
N MET A 170 -11.25 14.11 -14.36
CA MET A 170 -9.86 13.84 -14.74
C MET A 170 -9.45 14.67 -15.97
N PHE A 171 -10.36 14.82 -16.94
CA PHE A 171 -10.16 15.72 -18.08
C PHE A 171 -10.04 17.18 -17.64
N GLN A 172 -10.95 17.68 -16.79
CA GLN A 172 -10.90 19.05 -16.26
C GLN A 172 -9.65 19.34 -15.41
N ALA A 173 -9.13 18.32 -14.73
CA ALA A 173 -7.89 18.39 -13.98
C ALA A 173 -6.65 18.47 -14.88
N GLY A 174 -6.75 18.05 -16.15
CA GLY A 174 -5.66 18.11 -17.13
C GLY A 174 -4.85 16.82 -17.25
N PHE A 175 -5.39 15.67 -16.82
CA PHE A 175 -4.79 14.37 -17.15
C PHE A 175 -4.90 14.09 -18.66
N ALA A 176 -4.04 13.20 -19.17
CA ALA A 176 -4.06 12.82 -20.58
C ALA A 176 -5.18 11.81 -20.93
N GLY A 177 -5.76 11.15 -19.92
CA GLY A 177 -6.80 10.15 -20.13
C GLY A 177 -7.25 9.42 -18.87
N VAL A 178 -8.14 8.45 -19.05
CA VAL A 178 -8.52 7.46 -18.03
C VAL A 178 -8.36 6.02 -18.53
N GLU A 179 -8.08 5.12 -17.60
CA GLU A 179 -8.15 3.68 -17.82
C GLU A 179 -9.27 3.10 -16.95
N ILE A 180 -10.22 2.41 -17.58
CA ILE A 180 -11.34 1.76 -16.90
C ILE A 180 -10.86 0.42 -16.36
N HIS A 181 -10.90 0.25 -15.04
CA HIS A 181 -10.47 -1.01 -14.42
C HIS A 181 -11.56 -2.09 -14.50
N ALA A 182 -11.47 -2.96 -15.52
CA ALA A 182 -12.39 -4.07 -15.79
C ALA A 182 -11.80 -5.46 -15.51
N SER A 183 -10.94 -5.56 -14.48
CA SER A 183 -10.15 -6.76 -14.14
C SER A 183 -10.11 -7.02 -12.63
N HIS A 184 -9.41 -8.08 -12.22
CA HIS A 184 -9.15 -8.44 -10.81
C HIS A 184 -10.39 -8.71 -9.94
N GLY A 185 -11.56 -8.90 -10.54
CA GLY A 185 -12.81 -9.19 -9.84
C GLY A 185 -13.47 -7.98 -9.18
N TYR A 186 -13.03 -6.75 -9.49
CA TYR A 186 -13.74 -5.51 -9.11
C TYR A 186 -15.08 -5.41 -9.83
N LEU A 187 -15.85 -4.32 -9.63
CA LEU A 187 -17.25 -4.26 -10.05
C LEU A 187 -17.46 -4.64 -11.53
N ILE A 188 -16.76 -3.97 -12.45
CA ILE A 188 -16.92 -4.24 -13.89
C ILE A 188 -16.50 -5.69 -14.21
N SER A 189 -15.34 -6.13 -13.72
CA SER A 189 -14.87 -7.51 -13.89
C SER A 189 -15.89 -8.54 -13.37
N SER A 190 -16.59 -8.23 -12.27
CA SER A 190 -17.63 -9.10 -11.76
C SER A 190 -18.88 -9.16 -12.65
N PHE A 191 -19.20 -8.10 -13.42
CA PHE A 191 -20.22 -8.17 -14.49
C PHE A 191 -19.74 -9.05 -15.64
N LEU A 192 -18.46 -8.93 -16.04
CA LEU A 192 -17.89 -9.66 -17.17
C LEU A 192 -17.78 -11.18 -16.93
N SER A 193 -17.55 -11.59 -15.68
CA SER A 193 -17.32 -12.99 -15.34
C SER A 193 -18.62 -13.79 -15.16
N PRO A 194 -18.77 -14.95 -15.82
CA PRO A 194 -19.92 -15.84 -15.62
C PRO A 194 -19.94 -16.46 -14.21
N LYS A 195 -18.83 -16.42 -13.46
CA LYS A 195 -18.78 -16.92 -12.07
C LYS A 195 -19.58 -16.03 -11.13
N THR A 196 -19.51 -14.72 -11.33
CA THR A 196 -20.02 -13.70 -10.41
C THR A 196 -21.26 -12.99 -10.92
N ASN A 197 -21.53 -13.03 -12.23
CA ASN A 197 -22.75 -12.52 -12.82
C ASN A 197 -23.68 -13.68 -13.17
N LYS A 198 -24.79 -13.82 -12.43
CA LYS A 198 -25.85 -14.82 -12.63
C LYS A 198 -27.18 -14.17 -13.02
N ARG A 199 -27.14 -12.91 -13.46
CA ARG A 199 -28.33 -12.17 -13.89
C ARG A 199 -28.95 -12.84 -15.11
N ARG A 200 -30.26 -12.68 -15.25
CA ARG A 200 -31.06 -13.16 -16.40
C ARG A 200 -31.63 -12.03 -17.25
N ASP A 201 -31.29 -10.79 -16.89
CA ASP A 201 -31.65 -9.59 -17.63
C ASP A 201 -30.56 -9.24 -18.66
N GLU A 202 -30.70 -8.07 -19.25
CA GLU A 202 -29.83 -7.53 -20.29
C GLU A 202 -28.38 -7.23 -19.84
N TYR A 203 -28.04 -7.50 -18.58
CA TYR A 203 -26.67 -7.39 -18.06
C TYR A 203 -26.02 -8.75 -17.80
N GLY A 204 -26.67 -9.88 -18.08
CA GLY A 204 -26.08 -11.21 -17.82
C GLY A 204 -26.65 -12.40 -18.56
N ALA A 205 -27.73 -12.24 -19.33
CA ALA A 205 -28.38 -13.35 -20.03
C ALA A 205 -27.47 -14.10 -21.01
N THR A 206 -26.57 -13.40 -21.71
CA THR A 206 -25.57 -13.97 -22.62
C THR A 206 -24.15 -13.46 -22.32
N PRO A 207 -23.08 -14.09 -22.85
CA PRO A 207 -21.72 -13.55 -22.75
C PRO A 207 -21.56 -12.12 -23.25
N LYS A 208 -22.28 -11.73 -24.30
CA LYS A 208 -22.24 -10.35 -24.82
C LYS A 208 -23.03 -9.38 -23.94
N ASP A 209 -24.15 -9.81 -23.34
CA ASP A 209 -24.93 -8.98 -22.40
C ASP A 209 -24.11 -8.58 -21.17
N ARG A 210 -23.19 -9.45 -20.71
CA ARG A 210 -22.25 -9.13 -19.62
C ARG A 210 -21.38 -7.89 -19.91
N MET A 211 -21.15 -7.56 -21.18
CA MET A 211 -20.38 -6.38 -21.60
C MET A 211 -21.16 -5.08 -21.51
N ARG A 212 -22.50 -5.14 -21.42
CA ARG A 212 -23.38 -3.97 -21.53
C ARG A 212 -23.03 -2.88 -20.52
N PHE A 213 -22.73 -3.26 -19.28
CA PHE A 213 -22.33 -2.31 -18.23
C PHE A 213 -21.04 -1.57 -18.59
N LEU A 214 -20.03 -2.27 -19.14
CA LEU A 214 -18.78 -1.65 -19.60
C LEU A 214 -19.03 -0.71 -20.79
N PHE A 215 -19.85 -1.13 -21.76
CA PHE A 215 -20.16 -0.31 -22.94
C PHE A 215 -20.89 0.99 -22.58
N GLN A 216 -21.87 0.93 -21.66
CA GLN A 216 -22.53 2.14 -21.15
C GLN A 216 -21.54 3.11 -20.48
N ILE A 217 -20.54 2.60 -19.77
CA ILE A 217 -19.47 3.43 -19.18
C ILE A 217 -18.62 4.06 -20.29
N ILE A 218 -18.19 3.29 -21.28
CA ILE A 218 -17.38 3.78 -22.41
C ILE A 218 -18.13 4.88 -23.17
N ASP A 219 -19.38 4.63 -23.54
CA ASP A 219 -20.22 5.58 -24.27
C ASP A 219 -20.46 6.86 -23.47
N GLY A 220 -20.78 6.72 -22.18
CA GLY A 220 -20.97 7.85 -21.28
C GLY A 220 -19.70 8.70 -21.13
N ILE A 221 -18.52 8.08 -21.01
CA ILE A 221 -17.25 8.80 -20.92
C ILE A 221 -16.99 9.55 -22.22
N ARG A 222 -17.13 8.89 -23.38
CA ARG A 222 -16.91 9.53 -24.69
C ARG A 222 -17.89 10.66 -24.99
N ALA A 223 -19.08 10.65 -24.40
CA ALA A 223 -20.02 11.74 -24.54
C ALA A 223 -19.59 13.04 -23.82
N VAL A 224 -18.67 12.98 -22.85
CA VAL A 224 -18.30 14.13 -22.00
C VAL A 224 -16.83 14.55 -22.09
N VAL A 225 -15.98 13.79 -22.80
CA VAL A 225 -14.55 14.11 -22.99
C VAL A 225 -14.23 14.27 -24.48
N PRO A 226 -13.25 15.10 -24.86
CA PRO A 226 -12.86 15.24 -26.26
C PRO A 226 -12.20 13.96 -26.79
N GLN A 227 -12.21 13.77 -28.12
CA GLN A 227 -11.57 12.63 -28.77
C GLN A 227 -10.07 12.50 -28.47
N SER A 228 -9.39 13.62 -28.18
CA SER A 228 -7.97 13.65 -27.82
C SER A 228 -7.67 13.15 -26.39
N PHE A 229 -8.69 12.97 -25.55
CA PHE A 229 -8.54 12.39 -24.22
C PHE A 229 -8.52 10.87 -24.32
N ALA A 230 -7.44 10.24 -23.84
CA ALA A 230 -7.27 8.80 -23.97
C ALA A 230 -8.25 8.03 -23.07
N VAL A 231 -8.88 6.98 -23.60
CA VAL A 231 -9.72 6.04 -22.85
C VAL A 231 -9.21 4.62 -23.07
N GLY A 232 -8.64 4.02 -22.04
CA GLY A 232 -8.19 2.63 -22.04
C GLY A 232 -9.08 1.72 -21.21
N VAL A 233 -8.94 0.40 -21.39
CA VAL A 233 -9.61 -0.61 -20.55
C VAL A 233 -8.62 -1.68 -20.13
N LYS A 234 -8.62 -2.04 -18.84
CA LYS A 234 -7.82 -3.15 -18.31
C LYS A 234 -8.64 -4.41 -18.10
N LEU A 235 -8.28 -5.51 -18.75
CA LEU A 235 -9.04 -6.78 -18.72
C LEU A 235 -8.22 -7.96 -18.17
N ASN A 236 -8.94 -8.99 -17.71
CA ASN A 236 -8.36 -10.27 -17.36
C ASN A 236 -8.19 -11.14 -18.62
N SER A 237 -7.05 -11.83 -18.75
CA SER A 237 -6.83 -12.87 -19.75
C SER A 237 -7.66 -14.14 -19.48
N ALA A 238 -7.91 -14.41 -18.20
CA ALA A 238 -8.83 -15.42 -17.68
C ALA A 238 -9.02 -15.19 -16.17
N ASP A 239 -10.04 -15.82 -15.58
CA ASP A 239 -10.26 -15.79 -14.12
C ASP A 239 -9.46 -16.86 -13.36
N PHE A 240 -8.87 -17.82 -14.08
CA PHE A 240 -8.11 -18.97 -13.53
C PHE A 240 -8.81 -19.72 -12.40
N SER A 241 -10.14 -19.79 -12.46
CA SER A 241 -10.96 -20.54 -11.52
C SER A 241 -12.08 -21.27 -12.24
N THR A 242 -12.49 -22.43 -11.70
CA THR A 242 -13.56 -23.25 -12.29
C THR A 242 -14.85 -22.44 -12.38
N GLY A 243 -15.42 -22.38 -13.59
CA GLY A 243 -16.66 -21.62 -13.88
C GLY A 243 -16.49 -20.11 -14.04
N GLY A 244 -15.25 -19.59 -14.08
CA GLY A 244 -14.93 -18.20 -14.42
C GLY A 244 -14.69 -17.96 -15.90
N LEU A 245 -14.31 -16.73 -16.24
CA LEU A 245 -13.98 -16.28 -17.59
C LEU A 245 -12.86 -17.16 -18.19
N THR A 246 -13.14 -17.76 -19.34
CA THR A 246 -12.17 -18.56 -20.11
C THR A 246 -11.34 -17.67 -21.03
N GLU A 247 -10.21 -18.17 -21.54
CA GLU A 247 -9.39 -17.43 -22.51
C GLU A 247 -10.14 -17.15 -23.82
N ASP A 248 -11.02 -18.05 -24.27
CA ASP A 248 -11.80 -17.85 -25.49
C ASP A 248 -12.90 -16.80 -25.27
N GLU A 249 -13.58 -16.82 -24.13
CA GLU A 249 -14.49 -15.72 -23.78
C GLU A 249 -13.74 -14.39 -23.61
N ALA A 250 -12.54 -14.38 -23.03
CA ALA A 250 -11.72 -13.16 -22.91
C ALA A 250 -11.30 -12.59 -24.28
N GLN A 251 -10.96 -13.45 -25.25
CA GLN A 251 -10.73 -13.03 -26.64
C GLN A 251 -11.99 -12.44 -27.26
N ASP A 252 -13.15 -13.07 -27.03
CA ASP A 252 -14.43 -12.55 -27.50
C ASP A 252 -14.74 -11.17 -26.90
N GLN A 253 -14.45 -10.95 -25.62
CA GLN A 253 -14.61 -9.64 -24.97
C GLN A 253 -13.73 -8.57 -25.62
N ILE A 254 -12.48 -8.89 -25.93
CA ILE A 254 -11.56 -7.95 -26.59
C ILE A 254 -12.04 -7.64 -28.01
N ARG A 255 -12.48 -8.65 -28.77
CA ARG A 255 -13.07 -8.45 -30.09
C ARG A 255 -14.31 -7.57 -30.01
N TRP A 256 -15.21 -7.80 -29.05
CA TRP A 256 -16.41 -6.97 -28.90
C TRP A 256 -16.10 -5.53 -28.47
N ILE A 257 -15.01 -5.30 -27.72
CA ILE A 257 -14.54 -3.94 -27.41
C ILE A 257 -14.04 -3.24 -28.67
N ASP A 258 -13.28 -3.92 -29.53
CA ASP A 258 -12.85 -3.37 -30.81
C ASP A 258 -14.06 -3.06 -31.72
N GLU A 259 -15.00 -4.00 -31.84
CA GLU A 259 -16.25 -3.82 -32.59
C GLU A 259 -17.09 -2.64 -32.08
N HIS A 260 -17.14 -2.44 -30.76
CA HIS A 260 -17.84 -1.31 -30.13
C HIS A 260 -17.14 0.02 -30.42
N GLY A 261 -15.82 -0.02 -30.63
CA GLY A 261 -14.98 1.14 -30.88
C GLY A 261 -14.73 1.96 -29.61
N SER A 262 -14.22 3.18 -29.80
CA SER A 262 -14.10 4.18 -28.72
C SER A 262 -13.08 3.90 -27.61
N ILE A 263 -12.18 2.92 -27.78
CA ILE A 263 -11.06 2.64 -26.87
C ILE A 263 -9.71 2.87 -27.58
N ASP A 264 -8.78 3.51 -26.87
CA ASP A 264 -7.46 3.87 -27.39
C ASP A 264 -6.38 2.81 -27.11
N PHE A 265 -6.56 2.00 -26.08
CA PHE A 265 -5.70 0.86 -25.79
C PHE A 265 -6.39 -0.14 -24.86
N ILE A 266 -5.98 -1.40 -24.93
CA ILE A 266 -6.41 -2.47 -24.02
C ILE A 266 -5.20 -2.95 -23.23
N GLU A 267 -5.28 -2.86 -21.91
CA GLU A 267 -4.30 -3.48 -21.01
C GLU A 267 -4.70 -4.92 -20.71
N ILE A 268 -3.84 -5.87 -21.09
CA ILE A 268 -3.98 -7.29 -20.76
C ILE A 268 -3.28 -7.58 -19.43
N SER A 269 -4.07 -8.10 -18.50
CA SER A 269 -3.69 -8.52 -17.15
C SER A 269 -4.23 -9.94 -16.87
N GLY A 270 -4.01 -10.55 -15.69
CA GLY A 270 -4.56 -11.89 -15.38
C GLY A 270 -4.87 -12.21 -13.91
N GLY A 271 -6.00 -12.86 -13.64
CA GLY A 271 -6.37 -13.37 -12.31
C GLY A 271 -7.29 -12.46 -11.49
N THR A 272 -7.71 -12.98 -10.35
CA THR A 272 -8.65 -12.34 -9.40
C THR A 272 -8.07 -12.40 -7.98
N TYR A 273 -8.59 -11.66 -7.00
CA TYR A 273 -8.13 -11.81 -5.60
C TYR A 273 -8.30 -13.24 -5.07
N GLU A 274 -9.25 -14.02 -5.62
CA GLU A 274 -9.50 -15.43 -5.29
C GLU A 274 -8.53 -16.39 -6.01
N ALA A 275 -7.95 -15.97 -7.13
CA ALA A 275 -6.95 -16.68 -7.92
C ALA A 275 -5.90 -15.68 -8.46
N PRO A 276 -5.00 -15.14 -7.61
CA PRO A 276 -4.24 -13.94 -7.93
C PRO A 276 -2.99 -14.27 -8.76
N VAL A 277 -3.19 -14.67 -10.02
CA VAL A 277 -2.10 -14.92 -10.99
C VAL A 277 -1.24 -13.65 -11.20
N MET A 278 -1.85 -12.46 -11.14
CA MET A 278 -1.19 -11.15 -11.12
C MET A 278 -0.27 -10.92 -9.90
N MET A 279 -0.66 -11.42 -8.72
CA MET A 279 0.13 -11.17 -7.50
C MET A 279 1.39 -12.04 -7.47
N GLY A 280 1.33 -13.27 -7.97
CA GLY A 280 2.47 -14.18 -8.01
C GLY A 280 2.94 -14.58 -6.61
N THR A 281 2.79 -15.84 -6.24
CA THR A 281 3.44 -16.36 -5.03
C THR A 281 4.94 -16.45 -5.27
N GLU A 282 5.70 -15.65 -4.52
CA GLU A 282 7.15 -15.53 -4.66
C GLU A 282 7.85 -16.72 -3.99
N ASP A 283 8.14 -17.75 -4.78
CA ASP A 283 9.04 -18.84 -4.39
C ASP A 283 10.31 -18.83 -5.27
N GLN A 284 11.44 -19.21 -4.67
CA GLN A 284 12.81 -18.98 -5.14
C GLN A 284 13.28 -19.86 -6.32
N SER A 285 12.41 -20.66 -6.97
CA SER A 285 12.75 -21.42 -8.20
C SER A 285 12.80 -20.55 -9.48
N ARG A 286 13.29 -19.32 -9.33
CA ARG A 286 12.71 -18.07 -9.87
C ARG A 286 13.06 -17.67 -11.33
N SER A 287 13.76 -18.48 -12.12
CA SER A 287 13.99 -18.17 -13.55
C SER A 287 12.90 -18.75 -14.45
N GLU A 288 12.44 -19.95 -14.17
CA GLU A 288 11.54 -20.67 -15.08
C GLU A 288 10.08 -20.23 -14.91
N ARG A 289 9.67 -19.90 -13.67
CA ARG A 289 8.30 -19.47 -13.37
C ARG A 289 7.99 -18.04 -13.81
N THR A 290 8.94 -17.11 -13.67
CA THR A 290 8.81 -15.75 -14.24
C THR A 290 8.76 -15.82 -15.76
N ARG A 291 9.64 -16.62 -16.39
CA ARG A 291 9.60 -16.89 -17.83
C ARG A 291 8.26 -17.50 -18.26
N LYS A 292 7.72 -18.48 -17.51
CA LYS A 292 6.39 -19.06 -17.78
C LYS A 292 5.27 -18.03 -17.71
N ARG A 293 5.35 -17.04 -16.80
CA ARG A 293 4.34 -15.97 -16.70
C ARG A 293 4.49 -14.91 -17.80
N GLU A 294 5.71 -14.47 -18.08
CA GLU A 294 6.01 -13.60 -19.21
C GLU A 294 5.51 -14.26 -20.51
N ALA A 295 5.87 -15.54 -20.72
CA ALA A 295 5.41 -16.33 -21.84
C ALA A 295 3.88 -16.46 -21.89
N TYR A 296 3.22 -16.72 -20.76
CA TYR A 296 1.76 -16.87 -20.73
C TYR A 296 1.03 -15.62 -21.24
N PHE A 297 1.37 -14.43 -20.72
CA PHE A 297 0.70 -13.20 -21.17
C PHE A 297 1.06 -12.83 -22.60
N ILE A 298 2.29 -13.09 -23.03
CA ILE A 298 2.73 -12.89 -24.41
C ILE A 298 1.99 -13.85 -25.37
N GLU A 299 1.84 -15.12 -25.01
CA GLU A 299 1.11 -16.12 -25.79
C GLU A 299 -0.38 -15.75 -25.92
N PHE A 300 -1.02 -15.37 -24.81
CA PHE A 300 -2.40 -14.88 -24.84
C PHE A 300 -2.53 -13.61 -25.68
N ALA A 301 -1.65 -12.63 -25.49
CA ALA A 301 -1.67 -11.38 -26.26
C ALA A 301 -1.42 -11.63 -27.76
N ALA A 302 -0.54 -12.56 -28.13
CA ALA A 302 -0.31 -12.97 -29.51
C ALA A 302 -1.55 -13.64 -30.14
N LYS A 303 -2.34 -14.38 -29.36
CA LYS A 303 -3.62 -14.96 -29.80
C LYS A 303 -4.66 -13.85 -30.03
N VAL A 304 -4.80 -12.95 -29.06
CA VAL A 304 -5.73 -11.81 -29.08
C VAL A 304 -5.38 -10.79 -30.17
N ARG A 305 -4.10 -10.58 -30.48
CA ARG A 305 -3.67 -9.64 -31.53
C ARG A 305 -4.34 -9.92 -32.88
N ARG A 306 -4.72 -11.16 -33.15
CA ARG A 306 -5.42 -11.55 -34.39
C ARG A 306 -6.88 -11.09 -34.43
N THR A 307 -7.45 -10.74 -33.28
CA THR A 307 -8.86 -10.37 -33.14
C THR A 307 -9.06 -8.89 -32.84
N THR A 308 -7.99 -8.10 -32.70
CA THR A 308 -8.10 -6.67 -32.48
C THR A 308 -6.99 -5.84 -33.12
N SER A 309 -7.37 -4.66 -33.61
CA SER A 309 -6.47 -3.61 -34.08
C SER A 309 -6.14 -2.57 -33.00
N VAL A 310 -6.89 -2.58 -31.89
CA VAL A 310 -6.67 -1.67 -30.76
C VAL A 310 -5.28 -1.92 -30.17
N PRO A 311 -4.50 -0.87 -29.86
CA PRO A 311 -3.20 -1.04 -29.25
C PRO A 311 -3.24 -1.87 -27.97
N LEU A 312 -2.30 -2.81 -27.85
CA LEU A 312 -2.21 -3.71 -26.70
C LEU A 312 -1.10 -3.28 -25.76
N LEU A 313 -1.45 -3.02 -24.50
CA LEU A 313 -0.52 -2.90 -23.38
C LEU A 313 -0.48 -4.23 -22.64
N VAL A 314 0.69 -4.85 -22.50
CA VAL A 314 0.84 -6.09 -21.74
C VAL A 314 1.60 -5.81 -20.45
N THR A 315 0.99 -6.17 -19.31
CA THR A 315 1.58 -6.02 -17.99
C THR A 315 1.70 -7.38 -17.33
N GLY A 316 2.93 -7.85 -17.07
CA GLY A 316 3.06 -9.20 -16.53
C GLY A 316 4.47 -9.76 -16.45
N GLY A 317 5.31 -9.22 -15.58
CA GLY A 317 6.56 -9.88 -15.20
C GLY A 317 7.80 -9.50 -15.97
N PHE A 318 7.73 -8.62 -16.98
CA PHE A 318 8.89 -8.11 -17.72
C PHE A 318 10.03 -7.65 -16.80
N ARG A 319 11.25 -8.12 -17.05
CA ARG A 319 12.45 -7.75 -16.28
C ARG A 319 13.65 -7.28 -17.11
N THR A 320 13.73 -7.61 -18.39
CA THR A 320 14.93 -7.36 -19.22
C THR A 320 14.52 -6.66 -20.50
N ARG A 321 15.39 -5.80 -21.03
CA ARG A 321 15.19 -5.13 -22.32
C ARG A 321 14.97 -6.15 -23.44
N GLN A 322 15.72 -7.24 -23.45
CA GLN A 322 15.56 -8.33 -24.42
C GLN A 322 14.10 -8.83 -24.47
N ALA A 323 13.55 -9.26 -23.33
CA ALA A 323 12.17 -9.78 -23.29
C ALA A 323 11.11 -8.75 -23.73
N MET A 324 11.34 -7.46 -23.44
CA MET A 324 10.43 -6.40 -23.84
C MET A 324 10.53 -6.08 -25.34
N ASN A 325 11.75 -6.08 -25.90
CA ASN A 325 11.97 -5.95 -27.34
C ASN A 325 11.36 -7.12 -28.10
N ASP A 326 11.53 -8.35 -27.61
CA ASP A 326 10.98 -9.55 -28.23
C ASP A 326 9.45 -9.51 -28.29
N ALA A 327 8.78 -9.07 -27.21
CA ALA A 327 7.32 -8.95 -27.18
C ALA A 327 6.77 -7.94 -28.22
N ILE A 328 7.47 -6.83 -28.45
CA ILE A 328 7.10 -5.84 -29.48
C ILE A 328 7.40 -6.38 -30.88
N LEU A 329 8.58 -6.97 -31.09
CA LEU A 329 8.99 -7.50 -32.40
C LEU A 329 8.13 -8.69 -32.85
N SER A 330 7.68 -9.53 -31.92
CA SER A 330 6.74 -10.61 -32.20
C SER A 330 5.30 -10.13 -32.41
N ASN A 331 5.06 -8.82 -32.35
CA ASN A 331 3.75 -8.19 -32.42
C ASN A 331 2.77 -8.65 -31.33
N ALA A 332 3.28 -9.14 -30.18
CA ALA A 332 2.42 -9.56 -29.07
C ALA A 332 1.83 -8.35 -28.34
N CYS A 333 2.54 -7.22 -28.29
CA CYS A 333 2.04 -5.97 -27.72
C CYS A 333 2.64 -4.73 -28.40
N ASP A 334 2.00 -3.58 -28.20
CA ASP A 334 2.49 -2.27 -28.63
C ASP A 334 3.23 -1.55 -27.51
N LEU A 335 2.79 -1.78 -26.28
CA LEU A 335 3.28 -1.14 -25.05
C LEU A 335 3.58 -2.21 -24.00
N VAL A 336 4.57 -1.91 -23.16
CA VAL A 336 5.05 -2.83 -22.11
C VAL A 336 4.83 -2.18 -20.74
N GLY A 337 4.01 -2.82 -19.91
CA GLY A 337 3.70 -2.35 -18.56
C GLY A 337 4.61 -2.97 -17.50
N ILE A 338 5.20 -2.10 -16.66
CA ILE A 338 6.07 -2.49 -15.55
C ILE A 338 5.50 -1.95 -14.24
N GLY A 339 5.09 -2.86 -13.34
CA GLY A 339 4.67 -2.55 -11.98
C GLY A 339 5.83 -2.64 -11.00
N ARG A 340 5.77 -3.58 -10.04
CA ARG A 340 6.70 -3.82 -8.91
C ARG A 340 8.15 -3.28 -9.02
N PRO A 341 8.96 -3.56 -10.06
CA PRO A 341 10.30 -2.98 -10.17
C PRO A 341 10.36 -1.45 -10.05
N THR A 342 9.32 -0.75 -10.51
CA THR A 342 9.26 0.72 -10.51
C THR A 342 9.05 1.31 -9.11
N CYS A 343 8.68 0.49 -8.10
CA CYS A 343 8.71 0.88 -6.68
C CYS A 343 10.14 1.04 -6.13
N LEU A 344 11.14 0.47 -6.81
CA LEU A 344 12.54 0.48 -6.39
C LEU A 344 13.42 1.28 -7.35
N GLN A 345 13.07 1.31 -8.63
CA GLN A 345 13.78 2.03 -9.68
C GLN A 345 12.83 2.98 -10.39
N PHE A 346 12.70 4.20 -9.88
CA PHE A 346 11.83 5.23 -10.44
C PHE A 346 12.30 5.72 -11.81
N ASN A 347 13.59 5.58 -12.14
CA ASN A 347 14.20 5.90 -13.42
C ASN A 347 14.55 4.67 -14.27
N LEU A 348 13.84 3.55 -14.06
CA LEU A 348 14.09 2.29 -14.78
C LEU A 348 14.17 2.45 -16.31
N PRO A 349 13.35 3.30 -16.99
CA PRO A 349 13.51 3.55 -18.42
C PRO A 349 14.90 4.02 -18.83
N GLU A 350 15.60 4.83 -18.04
CA GLU A 350 16.97 5.29 -18.37
C GLU A 350 17.92 4.10 -18.53
N LEU A 351 17.88 3.15 -17.59
CA LEU A 351 18.62 1.89 -17.66
C LEU A 351 18.19 1.04 -18.85
N LEU A 352 16.88 0.92 -19.09
CA LEU A 352 16.32 0.13 -20.18
C LEU A 352 16.52 0.77 -21.56
N LEU A 353 16.91 2.03 -21.66
CA LEU A 353 17.14 2.72 -22.94
C LEU A 353 18.62 3.00 -23.22
N ASP A 354 19.50 2.80 -22.24
CA ASP A 354 20.95 2.98 -22.39
C ASP A 354 21.58 1.98 -23.38
N ARG A 355 21.99 2.47 -24.56
CA ARG A 355 22.60 1.67 -25.62
C ARG A 355 23.99 1.13 -25.28
N ASN A 356 24.62 1.60 -24.21
CA ASN A 356 25.91 1.09 -23.75
C ASN A 356 25.80 -0.23 -22.98
N ILE A 357 24.57 -0.61 -22.60
CA ILE A 357 24.27 -1.86 -21.91
C ILE A 357 23.64 -2.83 -22.91
N THR A 358 24.06 -4.09 -22.88
CA THR A 358 23.49 -5.17 -23.71
C THR A 358 22.00 -5.39 -23.38
N ASP A 359 21.24 -6.00 -24.28
CA ASP A 359 19.81 -6.21 -24.10
C ASP A 359 19.51 -7.19 -22.94
N GLU A 360 20.41 -8.13 -22.66
CA GLU A 360 20.32 -9.09 -21.56
C GLU A 360 20.66 -8.48 -20.20
N ASP A 361 21.64 -7.57 -20.16
CA ASP A 361 22.11 -6.94 -18.92
C ASP A 361 21.29 -5.71 -18.55
N ALA A 362 20.62 -5.06 -19.50
CA ALA A 362 19.68 -3.98 -19.26
C ALA A 362 18.41 -4.55 -18.60
N ARG A 363 18.42 -4.61 -17.27
CA ARG A 363 17.39 -5.31 -16.49
C ARG A 363 17.01 -4.57 -15.21
N ALA A 364 15.74 -4.73 -14.83
CA ALA A 364 15.28 -4.38 -13.50
C ALA A 364 16.08 -5.12 -12.41
N ILE A 365 16.33 -4.43 -11.29
CA ILE A 365 17.05 -4.98 -10.15
C ILE A 365 16.36 -6.24 -9.64
N ARG A 366 17.20 -7.17 -9.19
CA ARG A 366 16.73 -8.33 -8.44
C ARG A 366 16.71 -7.98 -6.97
N TYR A 367 15.64 -8.38 -6.30
CA TYR A 367 15.47 -8.25 -4.87
C TYR A 367 14.79 -9.51 -4.35
N ASP A 368 15.01 -9.82 -3.07
CA ASP A 368 14.41 -10.96 -2.41
C ASP A 368 13.76 -10.52 -1.09
N ILE A 369 12.47 -10.81 -0.96
CA ILE A 369 11.71 -10.50 0.24
C ILE A 369 11.88 -11.68 1.19
N ARG A 370 12.91 -11.62 2.05
CA ARG A 370 13.20 -12.69 3.01
C ARG A 370 12.09 -12.81 4.06
N GLY A 371 11.81 -14.04 4.52
CA GLY A 371 10.87 -14.30 5.62
C GLY A 371 9.45 -14.70 5.24
N THR A 372 9.10 -14.73 3.94
CA THR A 372 7.75 -15.11 3.48
C THR A 372 7.44 -16.60 3.65
N LYS A 373 8.47 -17.46 3.76
CA LYS A 373 8.32 -18.92 3.80
C LYS A 373 7.60 -19.45 5.05
N ILE A 374 7.75 -18.79 6.21
CA ILE A 374 7.07 -19.23 7.45
C ILE A 374 5.55 -19.03 7.38
N PHE A 375 5.10 -18.07 6.57
CA PHE A 375 3.68 -17.76 6.39
C PHE A 375 2.99 -18.66 5.36
N ASN A 376 3.75 -19.37 4.51
CA ASN A 376 3.21 -20.42 3.64
C ASN A 376 2.67 -21.63 4.43
N LEU A 377 2.96 -21.72 5.74
CA LEU A 377 2.43 -22.73 6.65
C LEU A 377 1.04 -22.37 7.22
N LEU A 378 0.56 -21.13 7.04
CA LEU A 378 -0.78 -20.72 7.46
C LEU A 378 -1.81 -21.14 6.41
N PRO A 379 -2.92 -21.81 6.78
CA PRO A 379 -3.90 -22.36 5.85
C PRO A 379 -4.89 -21.27 5.36
N ILE A 380 -4.38 -20.11 4.99
CA ILE A 380 -5.14 -18.97 4.45
C ILE A 380 -4.57 -18.63 3.08
N THR A 381 -5.28 -19.03 2.04
CA THR A 381 -5.01 -18.62 0.65
C THR A 381 -5.00 -17.09 0.55
N GLY A 382 -3.90 -16.50 0.05
CA GLY A 382 -3.76 -15.04 -0.15
C GLY A 382 -2.77 -14.31 0.79
N VAL A 383 -2.31 -14.92 1.89
CA VAL A 383 -1.39 -14.26 2.84
C VAL A 383 0.03 -14.09 2.27
N GLY A 384 0.55 -15.10 1.54
CA GLY A 384 1.88 -15.03 0.92
C GLY A 384 2.01 -14.00 -0.22
N SER A 385 0.92 -13.75 -0.96
CA SER A 385 0.81 -12.68 -1.97
C SER A 385 0.63 -11.30 -1.36
N GLY A 386 -0.01 -11.19 -0.18
CA GLY A 386 -0.24 -9.92 0.50
C GLY A 386 1.04 -9.28 1.05
N ILE A 387 1.97 -10.06 1.63
CA ILE A 387 3.21 -9.52 2.21
C ILE A 387 4.12 -8.91 1.15
N GLY A 388 4.24 -9.54 -0.02
CA GLY A 388 5.00 -8.99 -1.14
C GLY A 388 4.44 -7.64 -1.56
N THR A 389 3.12 -7.53 -1.74
CA THR A 389 2.45 -6.27 -2.08
C THR A 389 2.65 -5.20 -1.00
N LEU A 390 2.47 -5.54 0.29
CA LEU A 390 2.72 -4.63 1.41
C LEU A 390 4.15 -4.12 1.44
N TRP A 391 5.13 -4.97 1.13
CA TRP A 391 6.52 -4.55 1.05
C TRP A 391 6.76 -3.52 -0.06
N HIS A 392 6.23 -3.74 -1.27
CA HIS A 392 6.36 -2.75 -2.36
C HIS A 392 5.63 -1.45 -2.02
N ASN A 393 4.45 -1.55 -1.38
CA ASN A 393 3.70 -0.40 -0.89
C ASN A 393 4.54 0.40 0.11
N TRP A 394 5.20 -0.28 1.05
CA TRP A 394 6.11 0.35 2.00
C TRP A 394 7.31 1.04 1.31
N GLN A 395 7.88 0.44 0.27
CA GLN A 395 8.95 1.08 -0.52
C GLN A 395 8.47 2.39 -1.19
N MET A 396 7.23 2.42 -1.69
CA MET A 396 6.62 3.66 -2.19
C MET A 396 6.39 4.67 -1.06
N HIS A 397 6.00 4.21 0.13
CA HIS A 397 5.77 5.09 1.30
C HIS A 397 7.07 5.69 1.84
N ARG A 398 8.20 4.99 1.77
CA ARG A 398 9.51 5.58 2.08
C ARG A 398 9.77 6.82 1.24
N VAL A 399 9.47 6.76 -0.06
CA VAL A 399 9.61 7.89 -0.96
C VAL A 399 8.56 8.96 -0.64
N ALA A 400 7.29 8.57 -0.62
CA ALA A 400 6.16 9.49 -0.52
C ALA A 400 6.06 10.21 0.82
N ILE A 401 6.22 9.48 1.93
CA ILE A 401 6.02 9.94 3.30
C ILE A 401 7.35 10.33 3.91
N GLU A 402 8.32 9.40 3.93
CA GLU A 402 9.60 9.57 4.65
C GLU A 402 10.62 10.42 3.87
N ASN A 403 10.37 10.69 2.58
CA ASN A 403 11.33 11.35 1.69
C ASN A 403 12.69 10.61 1.62
N ARG A 404 12.65 9.27 1.64
CA ARG A 404 13.82 8.39 1.57
C ARG A 404 13.76 7.54 0.30
N GLU A 405 14.92 7.21 -0.25
CA GLU A 405 14.99 6.27 -1.37
C GLU A 405 14.50 4.87 -0.96
N PRO A 406 13.93 4.10 -1.90
CA PRO A 406 13.62 2.70 -1.68
C PRO A 406 14.88 1.95 -1.25
N ASP A 407 14.74 1.02 -0.30
CA ASP A 407 15.82 0.16 0.14
C ASP A 407 15.42 -1.31 -0.05
N PRO A 408 15.92 -1.96 -1.11
CA PRO A 408 15.61 -3.36 -1.39
C PRO A 408 16.20 -4.34 -0.37
N THR A 409 17.07 -3.88 0.55
CA THR A 409 17.68 -4.70 1.60
C THR A 409 16.83 -4.77 2.86
N LEU A 410 15.86 -3.86 3.03
CA LEU A 410 14.98 -3.87 4.19
C LEU A 410 13.86 -4.88 3.98
N THR A 411 13.96 -6.05 4.60
CA THR A 411 12.88 -7.05 4.63
C THR A 411 12.02 -6.80 5.87
N ASN A 412 10.69 -6.78 5.68
CA ASN A 412 9.66 -6.32 6.63
C ASN A 412 9.92 -6.76 8.10
N GLY A 413 10.04 -5.82 9.05
CA GLY A 413 10.09 -6.08 10.50
C GLY A 413 11.46 -6.45 11.11
N SER A 414 11.76 -5.89 12.29
CA SER A 414 12.89 -6.30 13.14
C SER A 414 12.40 -6.57 14.56
N LEU A 415 12.80 -7.70 15.14
CA LEU A 415 12.65 -8.01 16.56
C LEU A 415 13.82 -7.42 17.32
N TYR A 416 13.55 -6.60 18.33
CA TYR A 416 14.54 -6.10 19.26
C TYR A 416 14.42 -6.88 20.58
N VAL A 417 15.52 -7.46 21.03
CA VAL A 417 15.60 -8.24 22.26
C VAL A 417 16.55 -7.52 23.19
N VAL A 418 16.08 -7.23 24.40
CA VAL A 418 16.93 -6.77 25.49
C VAL A 418 17.49 -8.01 26.18
N ASP A 419 18.81 -8.13 26.20
CA ASP A 419 19.52 -9.18 26.91
C ASP A 419 20.12 -8.54 28.17
N ASN A 420 19.43 -8.73 29.30
CA ASN A 420 19.79 -8.10 30.57
C ASN A 420 21.09 -8.68 31.14
N GLU A 421 21.34 -9.99 30.96
CA GLU A 421 22.56 -10.68 31.40
C GLU A 421 23.80 -10.22 30.62
N LYS A 422 23.65 -9.96 29.31
CA LYS A 422 24.76 -9.44 28.47
C LYS A 422 24.83 -7.91 28.42
N HIS A 423 23.88 -7.23 29.04
CA HIS A 423 23.77 -5.77 29.06
C HIS A 423 23.79 -5.15 27.65
N GLU A 424 22.93 -5.67 26.78
CA GLU A 424 22.86 -5.26 25.38
C GLU A 424 21.45 -5.35 24.81
N VAL A 425 21.23 -4.64 23.71
CA VAL A 425 20.04 -4.80 22.87
C VAL A 425 20.45 -5.37 21.54
N ARG A 426 19.82 -6.46 21.13
CA ARG A 426 20.03 -7.11 19.84
C ARG A 426 18.86 -6.90 18.91
N ARG A 427 19.15 -6.54 17.67
CA ARG A 427 18.20 -6.53 16.56
C ARG A 427 18.33 -7.83 15.76
N TYR A 428 17.19 -8.48 15.54
CA TYR A 428 17.03 -9.61 14.63
C TYR A 428 16.10 -9.16 13.51
N ARG A 429 16.59 -9.12 12.28
CA ARG A 429 15.71 -8.98 11.11
C ARG A 429 15.02 -10.32 10.83
N ILE A 430 13.88 -10.28 10.18
CA ILE A 430 13.21 -11.53 9.79
C ILE A 430 14.16 -12.38 8.92
N GLY A 431 14.45 -13.60 9.39
CA GLY A 431 15.37 -14.53 8.74
C GLY A 431 16.81 -14.49 9.27
N ASP A 432 17.15 -13.58 10.18
CA ASP A 432 18.45 -13.61 10.87
C ASP A 432 18.56 -14.84 11.76
N THR A 433 19.67 -15.57 11.64
CA THR A 433 20.04 -16.65 12.58
C THR A 433 20.91 -16.14 13.73
N LYS A 434 21.35 -14.88 13.68
CA LYS A 434 22.16 -14.19 14.70
C LYS A 434 21.74 -12.73 14.79
N GLY A 435 21.54 -12.24 16.01
CA GLY A 435 21.18 -10.84 16.26
C GLY A 435 22.39 -9.91 16.21
N THR A 436 22.21 -8.71 15.66
CA THR A 436 23.20 -7.63 15.66
C THR A 436 23.03 -6.79 16.91
N VAL A 437 24.12 -6.50 17.64
CA VAL A 437 24.08 -5.57 18.78
C VAL A 437 23.83 -4.15 18.27
N VAL A 438 22.81 -3.48 18.81
CA VAL A 438 22.40 -2.12 18.41
C VAL A 438 22.46 -1.11 19.56
N ALA A 439 22.57 -1.57 20.80
CA ALA A 439 22.88 -0.76 21.98
C ALA A 439 23.62 -1.60 23.02
N GLY A 440 24.55 -1.00 23.77
CA GLY A 440 25.38 -1.71 24.76
C GLY A 440 26.39 -2.66 24.13
N GLY A 441 26.55 -3.86 24.73
CA GLY A 441 27.44 -4.92 24.23
C GLY A 441 28.93 -4.71 24.51
N ASN A 442 29.29 -3.70 25.30
CA ASN A 442 30.67 -3.42 25.72
C ASN A 442 30.89 -3.75 27.22
N GLY A 443 30.20 -4.78 27.71
CA GLY A 443 30.17 -5.18 29.11
C GLY A 443 29.29 -4.29 29.99
N GLN A 444 29.11 -4.73 31.24
CA GLN A 444 28.37 -3.99 32.26
C GLN A 444 29.08 -2.67 32.60
N GLY A 445 28.33 -1.58 32.72
CA GLY A 445 28.86 -0.31 33.21
C GLY A 445 27.99 0.89 32.90
N ASN A 446 28.50 2.08 33.23
CA ASN A 446 27.76 3.35 33.12
C ASN A 446 28.30 4.31 32.06
N ARG A 447 29.29 3.88 31.26
CA ARG A 447 29.78 4.67 30.12
C ARG A 447 28.69 4.79 29.04
N LEU A 448 28.83 5.74 28.12
CA LEU A 448 27.82 5.99 27.07
C LEU A 448 27.69 4.84 26.05
N ASN A 449 28.65 3.93 25.98
CA ASN A 449 28.61 2.73 25.15
C ASN A 449 28.32 1.44 25.95
N GLN A 450 27.98 1.56 27.23
CA GLN A 450 27.67 0.45 28.14
C GLN A 450 26.24 0.59 28.69
N LEU A 451 25.68 -0.54 29.09
CA LEU A 451 24.42 -0.65 29.83
C LEU A 451 24.66 -1.48 31.10
N SER A 452 23.73 -1.45 32.04
CA SER A 452 23.72 -2.28 33.24
C SER A 452 22.29 -2.73 33.51
N GLN A 453 22.07 -4.04 33.37
CA GLN A 453 20.78 -4.72 33.45
C GLN A 453 19.65 -3.99 32.70
N PRO A 454 19.77 -3.74 31.38
CA PRO A 454 18.69 -3.07 30.65
C PRO A 454 17.40 -3.91 30.67
N HIS A 455 16.24 -3.27 30.82
CA HIS A 455 14.95 -3.99 31.01
C HIS A 455 13.95 -3.80 29.87
N TYR A 456 14.00 -2.68 29.14
CA TYR A 456 13.03 -2.38 28.09
C TYR A 456 13.70 -1.71 26.89
N VAL A 457 13.10 -1.93 25.72
CA VAL A 457 13.50 -1.27 24.47
C VAL A 457 12.27 -0.67 23.79
N PHE A 458 12.42 0.56 23.33
CA PHE A 458 11.52 1.20 22.38
C PHE A 458 12.31 1.63 21.15
N VAL A 459 11.74 1.48 19.97
CA VAL A 459 12.37 1.90 18.72
C VAL A 459 11.44 2.88 18.02
N ASP A 460 11.94 4.09 17.76
CA ASP A 460 11.14 5.10 17.06
C ASP A 460 11.14 4.89 15.53
N ARG A 461 10.41 5.75 14.82
CA ARG A 461 10.28 5.70 13.35
C ARG A 461 11.57 6.01 12.61
N ASP A 462 12.52 6.66 13.28
CA ASP A 462 13.86 6.93 12.75
C ASP A 462 14.85 5.81 13.09
N HIS A 463 14.35 4.67 13.59
CA HIS A 463 15.13 3.52 14.05
C HIS A 463 16.09 3.85 15.20
N SER A 464 15.83 4.93 15.94
CA SER A 464 16.56 5.19 17.17
C SER A 464 16.09 4.23 18.26
N VAL A 465 17.05 3.61 18.96
CA VAL A 465 16.82 2.63 20.01
C VAL A 465 16.90 3.32 21.36
N TYR A 466 15.79 3.32 22.10
CA TYR A 466 15.69 3.83 23.46
C TYR A 466 15.69 2.65 24.41
N VAL A 467 16.58 2.67 25.39
CA VAL A 467 16.78 1.58 26.34
C VAL A 467 16.66 2.13 27.75
N SER A 468 15.84 1.48 28.57
CA SER A 468 15.87 1.70 30.01
C SER A 468 17.06 0.96 30.61
N ASP A 469 18.04 1.73 31.05
CA ASP A 469 19.28 1.27 31.65
C ASP A 469 19.06 1.19 33.17
N TRP A 470 18.36 0.12 33.57
CA TRP A 470 17.66 -0.03 34.86
C TRP A 470 18.55 0.24 36.07
N GLU A 471 19.71 -0.41 36.13
CA GLU A 471 20.65 -0.31 37.26
C GLU A 471 21.43 1.02 37.26
N ASN A 472 21.58 1.65 36.09
CA ASN A 472 22.19 2.98 35.96
C ASN A 472 21.16 4.12 36.14
N HIS A 473 19.88 3.80 36.36
CA HIS A 473 18.81 4.76 36.60
C HIS A 473 18.72 5.88 35.55
N ARG A 474 18.78 5.48 34.28
CA ARG A 474 18.72 6.40 33.13
C ARG A 474 18.02 5.75 31.95
N VAL A 475 17.61 6.58 31.00
CA VAL A 475 17.18 6.13 29.67
C VAL A 475 18.19 6.63 28.66
N MET A 476 18.63 5.73 27.79
CA MET A 476 19.66 5.99 26.80
C MET A 476 19.08 5.84 25.39
N LYS A 477 19.46 6.74 24.47
CA LYS A 477 19.11 6.69 23.03
C LYS A 477 20.35 6.37 22.19
N TRP A 478 20.24 5.41 21.28
CA TRP A 478 21.20 5.17 20.20
C TRP A 478 20.55 5.45 18.85
N GLU A 479 21.26 6.18 18.00
CA GLU A 479 20.89 6.30 16.59
C GLU A 479 21.46 5.10 15.80
N GLU A 480 20.88 4.81 14.63
CA GLU A 480 21.32 3.67 13.83
C GLU A 480 22.81 3.78 13.48
N GLY A 481 23.59 2.76 13.85
CA GLY A 481 25.04 2.71 13.64
C GLY A 481 25.89 3.49 14.66
N ALA A 482 25.28 4.13 15.65
CA ALA A 482 26.01 4.86 16.69
C ALA A 482 26.86 3.92 17.56
N LYS A 483 28.11 4.31 17.85
CA LYS A 483 29.02 3.55 18.73
C LYS A 483 28.76 3.77 20.23
N GLN A 484 28.07 4.85 20.56
CA GLN A 484 27.70 5.23 21.93
C GLN A 484 26.33 5.92 21.88
N GLY A 485 25.61 5.86 22.99
CA GLY A 485 24.31 6.50 23.13
C GLY A 485 24.42 7.86 23.79
N ILE A 486 23.26 8.49 23.96
CA ILE A 486 23.09 9.73 24.73
C ILE A 486 22.05 9.51 25.82
N VAL A 487 22.24 10.14 26.98
CA VAL A 487 21.24 10.14 28.05
C VAL A 487 20.09 11.06 27.64
N VAL A 488 18.87 10.53 27.63
CA VAL A 488 17.65 11.28 27.26
C VAL A 488 16.65 11.44 28.41
N ALA A 489 16.83 10.69 29.50
CA ALA A 489 16.13 10.90 30.76
C ALA A 489 16.97 10.36 31.93
N GLY A 490 16.87 11.00 33.10
CA GLY A 490 17.65 10.64 34.29
C GLY A 490 19.15 10.94 34.13
N GLY A 491 19.99 10.06 34.67
CA GLY A 491 21.46 10.16 34.55
C GLY A 491 22.17 11.01 35.60
N GLN A 492 21.44 11.54 36.59
CA GLN A 492 21.99 12.22 37.76
C GLN A 492 22.02 11.33 39.02
N GLY A 493 22.23 10.02 38.80
CA GLY A 493 22.21 9.00 39.85
C GLY A 493 20.80 8.59 40.28
N HIS A 494 20.77 7.68 41.25
CA HIS A 494 19.55 7.17 41.89
C HIS A 494 18.84 8.26 42.69
N GLY A 495 17.52 8.40 42.53
CA GLY A 495 16.73 9.27 43.41
C GLY A 495 15.34 9.59 42.87
N ASN A 496 14.64 10.51 43.54
CA ASN A 496 13.27 10.91 43.23
C ASN A 496 13.13 12.38 42.79
N SER A 497 14.23 13.11 42.61
CA SER A 497 14.20 14.47 42.05
C SER A 497 13.74 14.44 40.58
N LEU A 498 13.48 15.62 39.99
CA LEU A 498 13.02 15.72 38.60
C LEU A 498 14.12 15.46 37.56
N THR A 499 15.39 15.36 37.98
CA THR A 499 16.53 15.01 37.12
C THR A 499 17.00 13.56 37.32
N GLN A 500 16.38 12.84 38.25
CA GLN A 500 16.74 11.48 38.63
C GLN A 500 15.62 10.50 38.31
N LEU A 501 16.00 9.23 38.17
CA LEU A 501 15.12 8.09 38.07
C LEU A 501 15.52 7.07 39.15
N ASN A 502 14.65 6.10 39.37
CA ASN A 502 14.88 4.95 40.21
C ASN A 502 14.32 3.71 39.49
N GLU A 503 15.24 2.86 39.04
CA GLU A 503 14.91 1.56 38.43
C GLU A 503 13.90 1.69 37.28
N PRO A 504 14.19 2.50 36.24
CA PRO A 504 13.24 2.71 35.16
C PRO A 504 13.02 1.43 34.36
N GLU A 505 11.77 1.09 34.08
CA GLU A 505 11.41 -0.05 33.22
C GLU A 505 10.89 0.40 31.87
N GLY A 506 9.61 0.77 31.76
CA GLY A 506 8.98 1.10 30.50
C GLY A 506 9.43 2.44 29.94
N VAL A 507 9.71 2.47 28.63
CA VAL A 507 9.96 3.71 27.88
C VAL A 507 9.11 3.75 26.63
N VAL A 508 8.51 4.91 26.34
CA VAL A 508 7.89 5.20 25.04
C VAL A 508 8.20 6.63 24.64
N VAL A 509 8.27 6.89 23.34
CA VAL A 509 8.53 8.21 22.79
C VAL A 509 7.38 8.61 21.88
N ASP A 510 6.87 9.83 22.02
CA ASP A 510 5.81 10.35 21.16
C ASP A 510 6.34 10.90 19.83
N GLN A 511 5.43 11.34 18.96
CA GLN A 511 5.78 11.86 17.63
C GLN A 511 6.57 13.18 17.67
N LEU A 512 6.61 13.87 18.81
CA LEU A 512 7.37 15.10 19.01
C LEU A 512 8.76 14.82 19.60
N GLY A 513 9.10 13.56 19.86
CA GLY A 513 10.34 13.16 20.51
C GLY A 513 10.31 13.32 22.03
N THR A 514 9.14 13.47 22.64
CA THR A 514 8.99 13.48 24.11
C THR A 514 9.12 12.07 24.65
N VAL A 515 10.03 11.87 25.60
CA VAL A 515 10.27 10.59 26.27
C VAL A 515 9.37 10.46 27.50
N TYR A 516 8.68 9.34 27.60
CA TYR A 516 7.87 8.96 28.75
C TYR A 516 8.49 7.72 29.40
N VAL A 517 8.71 7.78 30.71
CA VAL A 517 9.44 6.75 31.46
C VAL A 517 8.61 6.29 32.64
N ALA A 518 8.45 4.98 32.78
CA ALA A 518 7.98 4.38 34.01
C ALA A 518 9.14 4.36 34.99
N ASP A 519 9.11 5.29 35.93
CA ASP A 519 10.08 5.43 37.00
C ASP A 519 9.63 4.52 38.15
N SER A 520 9.86 3.22 37.95
CA SER A 520 9.16 2.12 38.63
C SER A 520 9.41 2.12 40.13
N GLY A 521 10.66 2.31 40.55
CA GLY A 521 11.06 2.39 41.96
C GLY A 521 10.51 3.62 42.68
N ASN A 522 10.18 4.68 41.95
CA ASN A 522 9.51 5.87 42.49
C ASN A 522 7.98 5.86 42.32
N HIS A 523 7.43 4.79 41.74
CA HIS A 523 6.00 4.61 41.51
C HIS A 523 5.34 5.79 40.79
N ARG A 524 5.98 6.25 39.72
CA ARG A 524 5.52 7.41 38.95
C ARG A 524 5.81 7.25 37.45
N ILE A 525 5.10 8.00 36.62
CA ILE A 525 5.48 8.19 35.22
C ILE A 525 6.04 9.59 35.05
N MET A 526 7.20 9.67 34.43
CA MET A 526 7.90 10.91 34.10
C MET A 526 7.79 11.22 32.61
N ARG A 527 7.74 12.52 32.29
CA ARG A 527 7.77 13.06 30.94
C ARG A 527 8.98 13.96 30.77
N TRP A 528 9.76 13.72 29.71
CA TRP A 528 10.91 14.52 29.27
C TRP A 528 10.67 15.00 27.84
N PRO A 529 10.33 16.28 27.63
CA PRO A 529 10.38 16.88 26.30
C PRO A 529 11.79 16.75 25.70
N LYS A 530 11.87 16.72 24.37
CA LYS A 530 13.15 16.71 23.66
C LYS A 530 14.05 17.84 24.16
N GLU A 531 15.31 17.53 24.44
CA GLU A 531 16.34 18.46 24.95
C GLU A 531 16.09 19.04 26.35
N ALA A 532 15.07 18.57 27.08
CA ALA A 532 14.83 19.01 28.46
C ALA A 532 15.90 18.47 29.41
N THR A 533 16.37 19.33 30.32
CA THR A 533 17.36 18.97 31.36
C THR A 533 16.74 18.32 32.60
N GLN A 534 15.42 18.41 32.76
CA GLN A 534 14.65 17.78 33.84
C GLN A 534 13.27 17.36 33.33
N GLY A 535 12.67 16.36 33.98
CA GLY A 535 11.36 15.85 33.64
C GLY A 535 10.24 16.48 34.46
N SER A 536 9.02 16.04 34.19
CA SER A 536 7.84 16.36 35.00
C SER A 536 7.04 15.10 35.30
N VAL A 537 6.54 14.97 36.53
CA VAL A 537 5.62 13.89 36.91
C VAL A 537 4.28 14.10 36.22
N ILE A 538 3.78 13.08 35.51
CA ILE A 538 2.46 13.13 34.88
C ILE A 538 1.42 12.27 35.59
N VAL A 539 1.83 11.24 36.33
CA VAL A 539 0.98 10.43 37.22
C VAL A 539 1.85 9.74 38.29
N GLY A 540 1.28 9.46 39.47
CA GLY A 540 2.00 8.85 40.58
C GLY A 540 2.92 9.85 41.30
N GLY A 541 3.90 9.33 42.04
CA GLY A 541 4.87 10.14 42.79
C GLY A 541 4.36 10.68 44.14
N ASN A 542 3.14 10.33 44.53
CA ASN A 542 2.48 10.65 45.78
C ASN A 542 2.31 9.41 46.68
N GLY A 543 3.30 8.51 46.64
CA GLY A 543 3.31 7.23 47.35
C GLY A 543 2.69 6.08 46.55
N LYS A 544 3.05 4.84 46.91
CA LYS A 544 2.46 3.64 46.31
C LYS A 544 1.01 3.44 46.74
N GLY A 545 0.16 3.03 45.81
CA GLY A 545 -1.22 2.67 46.13
C GLY A 545 -2.13 2.56 44.90
N ALA A 546 -3.39 2.20 45.14
CA ALA A 546 -4.39 1.93 44.11
C ALA A 546 -5.32 3.12 43.81
N GLN A 547 -5.12 4.29 44.44
CA GLN A 547 -5.88 5.49 44.10
C GLN A 547 -5.65 5.91 42.65
N SER A 548 -6.54 6.73 42.08
CA SER A 548 -6.50 7.15 40.67
C SER A 548 -5.28 8.01 40.31
N ASN A 549 -4.65 8.64 41.29
CA ASN A 549 -3.42 9.40 41.13
C ASN A 549 -2.17 8.67 41.62
N GLN A 550 -2.30 7.45 42.16
CA GLN A 550 -1.20 6.62 42.65
C GLN A 550 -0.89 5.48 41.67
N LEU A 551 0.34 4.96 41.76
CA LEU A 551 0.81 3.78 41.04
C LEU A 551 1.55 2.86 42.02
N TYR A 552 1.76 1.61 41.65
CA TYR A 552 2.59 0.67 42.37
C TYR A 552 3.42 -0.15 41.37
N GLU A 553 4.69 0.26 41.22
CA GLU A 553 5.65 -0.32 40.27
C GLU A 553 5.11 -0.36 38.82
N PRO A 554 4.94 0.81 38.18
CA PRO A 554 4.57 0.82 36.77
C PRO A 554 5.70 0.21 35.92
N VAL A 555 5.39 -0.65 34.96
CA VAL A 555 6.40 -1.37 34.16
C VAL A 555 6.29 -1.12 32.67
N GLY A 556 5.08 -1.13 32.12
CA GLY A 556 4.83 -1.07 30.68
C GLY A 556 4.12 0.22 30.29
N LEU A 557 4.58 0.85 29.22
CA LEU A 557 3.96 2.04 28.64
C LEU A 557 3.59 1.79 27.18
N SER A 558 2.43 2.29 26.75
CA SER A 558 2.08 2.31 25.32
C SER A 558 1.12 3.46 25.04
N PHE A 559 1.27 4.09 23.89
CA PHE A 559 0.24 4.97 23.37
C PHE A 559 -0.81 4.20 22.57
N ASP A 560 -2.06 4.65 22.61
CA ASP A 560 -3.03 4.33 21.56
C ASP A 560 -2.93 5.35 20.41
N ARG A 561 -3.70 5.11 19.34
CA ARG A 561 -3.78 6.00 18.17
C ARG A 561 -4.30 7.41 18.48
N TYR A 562 -4.86 7.62 19.67
CA TYR A 562 -5.41 8.90 20.12
C TYR A 562 -4.42 9.65 21.04
N ALA A 563 -3.17 9.17 21.14
CA ALA A 563 -2.16 9.65 22.08
C ALA A 563 -2.60 9.58 23.56
N ASN A 564 -3.49 8.64 23.89
CA ASN A 564 -3.71 8.28 25.29
C ASN A 564 -2.62 7.31 25.74
N LEU A 565 -2.06 7.56 26.92
CA LEU A 565 -1.01 6.72 27.49
C LEU A 565 -1.66 5.60 28.33
N TYR A 566 -1.29 4.37 28.04
CA TYR A 566 -1.64 3.19 28.82
C TYR A 566 -0.44 2.81 29.69
N VAL A 567 -0.69 2.66 30.98
CA VAL A 567 0.31 2.34 32.00
C VAL A 567 -0.05 1.01 32.62
N VAL A 568 0.85 0.03 32.52
CA VAL A 568 0.75 -1.25 33.25
C VAL A 568 1.25 -1.01 34.66
N ASP A 569 0.33 -1.05 35.61
CA ASP A 569 0.53 -0.80 37.05
C ASP A 569 0.52 -2.16 37.75
N ILE A 570 1.69 -2.82 37.75
CA ILE A 570 1.78 -4.28 37.88
C ILE A 570 1.27 -4.79 39.24
N ASN A 571 1.69 -4.14 40.33
CA ASN A 571 1.34 -4.59 41.68
C ASN A 571 -0.08 -4.16 42.11
N ASN A 572 -0.72 -3.30 41.31
CA ASN A 572 -2.15 -3.03 41.44
C ASN A 572 -3.00 -3.89 40.50
N ASN A 573 -2.40 -4.80 39.72
CA ASN A 573 -3.07 -5.69 38.76
C ASN A 573 -3.99 -4.94 37.77
N ARG A 574 -3.57 -3.75 37.31
CA ARG A 574 -4.39 -2.91 36.44
C ARG A 574 -3.60 -2.26 35.30
N VAL A 575 -4.35 -1.83 34.29
CA VAL A 575 -3.85 -0.91 33.25
C VAL A 575 -4.62 0.40 33.38
N GLN A 576 -3.89 1.51 33.56
CA GLN A 576 -4.49 2.84 33.63
C GLN A 576 -4.37 3.55 32.29
N LYS A 577 -5.48 4.12 31.82
CA LYS A 577 -5.52 5.00 30.64
C LYS A 577 -5.46 6.45 31.08
N LEU A 578 -4.45 7.18 30.62
CA LEU A 578 -4.23 8.59 30.90
C LEU A 578 -4.49 9.41 29.63
N ILE A 579 -5.33 10.43 29.77
CA ILE A 579 -5.62 11.39 28.71
C ILE A 579 -4.70 12.59 28.94
N LEU A 580 -3.58 12.64 28.21
CA LEU A 580 -2.53 13.61 28.49
C LEU A 580 -2.84 15.04 28.01
N ASN A 581 -3.86 15.26 27.16
CA ASN A 581 -4.30 16.60 26.76
C ASN A 581 -5.75 16.63 26.24
N LYS A 582 -6.62 17.47 26.83
CA LYS A 582 -8.00 17.71 26.35
C LYS A 582 -8.07 18.66 25.14
N LEU A 583 -7.09 19.55 24.93
CA LEU A 583 -7.07 20.50 23.80
C LEU A 583 -6.61 19.89 22.48
N ASN A 584 -5.73 18.88 22.52
CA ASN A 584 -5.37 18.11 21.32
C ASN A 584 -6.45 17.11 20.93
N ALA A 585 -7.49 16.89 21.74
CA ALA A 585 -8.60 16.05 21.32
C ALA A 585 -9.34 16.66 20.12
N VAL A 586 -9.38 18.00 19.99
CA VAL A 586 -10.02 18.68 18.84
C VAL A 586 -9.10 18.72 17.62
N ILE A 587 -7.79 18.93 17.83
CA ILE A 587 -6.79 18.93 16.73
C ILE A 587 -6.51 17.50 16.24
N ASN A 588 -6.46 16.51 17.14
CA ASN A 588 -6.31 15.09 16.76
C ASN A 588 -7.63 14.46 16.29
N PHE A 589 -8.82 15.00 16.63
CA PHE A 589 -10.07 14.64 15.95
C PHE A 589 -10.00 14.90 14.45
N ILE A 590 -9.21 15.91 14.05
CA ILE A 590 -8.98 16.28 12.65
C ILE A 590 -7.91 15.37 12.00
N PHE A 591 -6.96 14.82 12.76
CA PHE A 591 -5.94 13.88 12.27
C PHE A 591 -6.33 12.39 12.34
N LEU A 592 -7.50 12.06 12.88
CA LEU A 592 -7.89 10.74 13.39
C LEU A 592 -8.15 9.62 12.36
N PHE A 593 -7.85 9.83 11.08
CA PHE A 593 -8.02 8.81 10.03
C PHE A 593 -6.74 8.52 9.22
N SER A 594 -5.58 9.01 9.65
CA SER A 594 -4.31 8.82 8.93
C SER A 594 -3.36 7.85 9.67
N PHE A 595 -3.26 6.63 9.13
CA PHE A 595 -2.19 5.62 9.26
C PHE A 595 -1.84 5.04 10.66
N SER A 596 -2.10 3.73 10.81
CA SER A 596 -1.45 2.85 11.79
C SER A 596 -0.91 1.60 11.09
N TYR A 597 0.40 1.37 11.19
CA TYR A 597 0.95 0.02 11.30
C TYR A 597 1.73 -0.02 12.63
N LYS A 598 1.39 -0.99 13.48
CA LYS A 598 2.04 -1.29 14.77
C LYS A 598 3.14 -2.31 14.56
#